data_AF-A0A961W2U5-F1
#
_entry.id   AF-A0A961W2U5-F1
#
_cell.length_a   1.000
_cell.length_b   1.000
_cell.length_c   1.000
_cell.angle_alpha   90.00
_cell.angle_beta   90.00
_cell.angle_gamma   90.00
#
_symmetry.space_group_name_H-M   'P 1'
#
loop_
_entity.id
_entity.type
_entity.pdbx_description
1 polymer ?
#
loop_
_entity_poly.entity_id
_entity_poly.type
_entity_poly.pdbx_seq_one_letter_code
_entity_poly.pdbx_strand_id
1 'polypeptide(L)'
;MARKSRPAAEAVVETGKDVRSSLEMLTAILDHLPVNVMLADPKTADITFINKTSVTTLNSIRELLPPGVEPSELVGRSVDVFHKNPAHQRGILVDPSRMPWTTKIKLGPETLDLRVVALYDNAGKYAAAMLTWSVATKLVNSVERFERITSEAFSALGTAVDDLRSSSTRMSETAEASTHRATASAAGAEEATVNVETVAAAVQELDSSIGEIARQATNSSEIAAEAMAKARETNSTVGALSEASTRIGKVVGLIQDIAAQT
;
A
#
# COMPACT_ATOMS: atom_id res chain seq x y z
N MET A 1 58.41 -53.79 -59.76
CA MET A 1 56.99 -54.04 -59.43
C MET A 1 56.24 -52.73 -59.49
N ALA A 2 55.18 -52.69 -60.30
CA ALA A 2 54.50 -51.48 -60.75
C ALA A 2 53.70 -50.78 -59.65
N ARG A 3 53.90 -49.46 -59.48
CA ARG A 3 52.93 -48.56 -58.84
C ARG A 3 51.71 -48.51 -59.76
N LYS A 4 50.65 -49.26 -59.41
CA LYS A 4 49.33 -49.08 -60.04
C LYS A 4 48.86 -47.66 -59.73
N SER A 5 48.91 -46.79 -60.73
CA SER A 5 48.22 -45.50 -60.72
C SER A 5 46.73 -45.74 -60.58
N ARG A 6 46.10 -45.21 -59.52
CA ARG A 6 44.64 -45.16 -59.41
C ARG A 6 44.08 -44.39 -60.62
N PRO A 7 43.12 -44.94 -61.38
CA PRO A 7 42.55 -44.23 -62.51
C PRO A 7 41.72 -43.03 -62.01
N ALA A 8 41.85 -41.88 -62.68
CA ALA A 8 41.20 -40.61 -62.31
C ALA A 8 39.68 -40.71 -62.11
N ALA A 9 39.02 -41.71 -62.71
CA ALA A 9 37.60 -41.98 -62.53
C ALA A 9 37.21 -42.36 -61.09
N GLU A 10 38.05 -43.09 -60.35
CA GLU A 10 37.75 -43.47 -58.96
C GLU A 10 37.86 -42.29 -58.00
N ALA A 11 38.81 -41.37 -58.21
CA ALA A 11 38.97 -40.17 -57.39
C ALA A 11 37.82 -39.17 -57.56
N VAL A 12 37.27 -39.05 -58.78
CA VAL A 12 36.10 -38.19 -59.05
C VAL A 12 34.83 -38.76 -58.43
N VAL A 13 34.66 -40.09 -58.43
CA VAL A 13 33.51 -40.76 -57.80
C VAL A 13 33.58 -40.67 -56.27
N GLU A 14 34.76 -40.78 -55.67
CA GLU A 14 34.97 -40.67 -54.22
C GLU A 14 34.74 -39.22 -53.73
N THR A 15 35.27 -38.23 -54.45
CA THR A 15 35.02 -36.80 -54.17
C THR A 15 33.53 -36.44 -54.29
N GLY A 16 32.81 -37.01 -55.26
CA GLY A 16 31.36 -36.81 -55.41
C GLY A 16 30.52 -37.42 -54.28
N LYS A 17 30.95 -38.54 -53.69
CA LYS A 17 30.30 -39.15 -52.52
C LYS A 17 30.51 -38.30 -51.25
N ASP A 18 31.71 -37.77 -51.03
CA ASP A 18 32.02 -36.94 -49.86
C ASP A 18 31.23 -35.62 -49.86
N VAL A 19 31.08 -34.98 -51.02
CA VAL A 19 30.26 -33.77 -51.18
C VAL A 19 28.78 -34.07 -50.91
N ARG A 20 28.26 -35.18 -51.44
CA ARG A 20 26.87 -35.60 -51.21
C ARG A 20 26.59 -35.90 -49.74
N SER A 21 27.49 -36.63 -49.08
CA SER A 21 27.38 -36.92 -47.65
C SER A 21 27.41 -35.65 -46.79
N SER A 22 28.25 -34.68 -47.17
CA SER A 22 28.31 -33.37 -46.48
C SER A 22 27.02 -32.56 -46.63
N LEU A 23 26.40 -32.58 -47.80
CA LEU A 23 25.11 -31.92 -48.05
C LEU A 23 23.95 -32.59 -47.30
N GLU A 24 23.96 -33.93 -47.23
CA GLU A 24 22.99 -34.71 -46.45
C GLU A 24 23.12 -34.38 -44.95
N MET A 25 24.34 -34.24 -44.44
CA MET A 25 24.59 -33.84 -43.05
C MET A 25 24.10 -32.40 -42.76
N LEU A 26 24.36 -31.44 -43.64
CA LEU A 26 23.87 -30.07 -43.47
C LEU A 26 22.34 -30.00 -43.47
N THR A 27 21.68 -30.77 -44.34
CA THR A 27 20.22 -30.88 -44.36
C THR A 27 19.69 -31.47 -43.06
N ALA A 28 20.31 -32.54 -42.56
CA ALA A 28 19.93 -33.15 -41.28
C ALA A 28 20.09 -32.18 -40.10
N ILE A 29 21.16 -31.38 -40.08
CA ILE A 29 21.35 -30.34 -39.06
C ILE A 29 20.18 -29.33 -39.11
N LEU A 30 19.86 -28.83 -40.30
CA LEU A 30 18.77 -27.86 -40.48
C LEU A 30 17.42 -28.42 -40.06
N ASP A 31 17.14 -29.70 -40.32
CA ASP A 31 15.91 -30.38 -39.93
C ASP A 31 15.75 -30.59 -38.42
N HIS A 32 16.86 -30.61 -37.68
CA HIS A 32 16.85 -30.72 -36.22
C HIS A 32 16.95 -29.37 -35.49
N LEU A 33 17.06 -28.25 -36.22
CA LEU A 33 17.03 -26.93 -35.59
C LEU A 33 15.65 -26.65 -34.98
N PRO A 34 15.57 -26.11 -33.76
CA PRO A 34 14.31 -25.77 -33.10
C PRO A 34 13.66 -24.49 -33.65
N VAL A 35 14.18 -23.96 -34.77
CA VAL A 35 13.67 -22.78 -35.45
C VAL A 35 13.21 -23.17 -36.86
N ASN A 36 12.15 -22.51 -37.32
CA ASN A 36 11.68 -22.69 -38.68
C ASN A 36 12.64 -21.98 -39.63
N VAL A 37 13.16 -22.69 -40.63
CA VAL A 37 14.04 -22.16 -41.68
C VAL A 37 13.40 -22.35 -43.05
N MET A 38 13.45 -21.32 -43.89
CA MET A 38 13.06 -21.34 -45.29
C MET A 38 14.07 -20.52 -46.11
N LEU A 39 14.47 -21.03 -47.28
CA LEU A 39 15.29 -20.31 -48.24
C LEU A 39 14.46 -19.98 -49.48
N ALA A 40 14.69 -18.80 -50.05
CA ALA A 40 14.12 -18.40 -51.32
C ALA A 40 15.21 -17.87 -52.28
N ASP A 41 15.03 -18.12 -53.57
CA ASP A 41 15.82 -17.47 -54.61
C ASP A 41 15.43 -15.98 -54.66
N PRO A 42 16.40 -15.05 -54.54
CA PRO A 42 16.09 -13.63 -54.44
C PRO A 42 15.55 -13.01 -55.72
N LYS A 43 15.73 -13.66 -56.89
CA LYS A 43 15.27 -13.17 -58.19
C LYS A 43 13.90 -13.73 -58.54
N THR A 44 13.70 -15.04 -58.41
CA THR A 44 12.42 -15.67 -58.78
C THR A 44 11.40 -15.59 -57.66
N ALA A 45 11.88 -15.43 -56.41
CA ALA A 45 11.12 -15.56 -55.17
C ALA A 45 10.64 -16.99 -54.89
N ASP A 46 11.18 -18.00 -55.59
CA ASP A 46 10.84 -19.39 -55.36
C ASP A 46 11.51 -19.94 -54.10
N ILE A 47 10.75 -20.69 -53.31
CA ILE A 47 11.23 -21.37 -52.13
C ILE A 47 12.13 -22.52 -52.56
N THR A 48 13.41 -22.45 -52.23
CA THR A 48 14.41 -23.45 -52.62
C THR A 48 14.65 -24.48 -51.53
N PHE A 49 14.33 -24.15 -50.28
CA PHE A 49 14.48 -25.05 -49.13
C PHE A 49 13.50 -24.70 -48.01
N ILE A 50 13.04 -25.72 -47.28
CA ILE A 50 12.29 -25.59 -46.04
C ILE A 50 12.68 -26.73 -45.11
N ASN A 51 12.98 -26.44 -43.84
CA ASN A 51 13.33 -27.51 -42.90
C ASN A 51 12.08 -28.21 -42.35
N LYS A 52 12.27 -29.40 -41.78
CA LYS A 52 11.21 -30.21 -41.17
C LYS A 52 10.43 -29.43 -40.10
N THR A 53 11.12 -28.66 -39.25
CA THR A 53 10.50 -27.81 -38.21
C THR A 53 9.52 -26.81 -38.82
N SER A 54 9.89 -26.12 -39.91
CA SER A 54 8.98 -25.22 -40.64
C SER A 54 7.73 -25.94 -41.13
N VAL A 55 7.88 -27.12 -41.75
CA VAL A 55 6.74 -27.90 -42.27
C VAL A 55 5.82 -28.33 -41.13
N THR A 56 6.37 -28.81 -40.01
CA THR A 56 5.61 -29.18 -38.81
C THR A 56 4.87 -27.97 -38.23
N THR A 57 5.53 -26.83 -38.10
CA THR A 57 4.92 -25.60 -37.58
C THR A 57 3.80 -25.12 -38.50
N LEU A 58 4.01 -25.05 -39.81
CA LEU A 58 2.98 -24.65 -40.78
C LEU A 58 1.77 -25.59 -40.75
N ASN A 59 1.98 -26.89 -40.58
CA ASN A 59 0.88 -27.83 -40.40
C ASN A 59 0.09 -27.57 -39.11
N SER A 60 0.76 -27.18 -38.02
CA SER A 60 0.07 -26.85 -36.76
C SER A 60 -0.80 -25.59 -36.85
N ILE A 61 -0.50 -24.67 -37.78
CA ILE A 61 -1.25 -23.43 -38.03
C ILE A 61 -1.98 -23.43 -39.38
N ARG A 62 -2.22 -24.61 -39.96
CA ARG A 62 -2.70 -24.80 -41.34
C ARG A 62 -4.00 -24.05 -41.63
N GLU A 63 -4.91 -24.00 -40.65
CA GLU A 63 -6.19 -23.29 -40.76
C GLU A 63 -6.05 -21.78 -40.94
N LEU A 64 -4.88 -21.22 -40.57
CA LEU A 64 -4.58 -19.81 -40.67
C LEU A 64 -3.82 -19.45 -41.96
N LEU A 65 -3.41 -20.45 -42.75
CA LEU A 65 -2.68 -20.24 -44.00
C LEU A 65 -3.62 -19.84 -45.14
N PRO A 66 -3.11 -19.11 -46.16
CA PRO A 66 -3.89 -18.81 -47.35
C PRO A 66 -4.42 -20.09 -48.04
N PRO A 67 -5.62 -20.03 -48.67
CA PRO A 67 -6.17 -21.18 -49.38
C PRO A 67 -5.21 -21.73 -50.45
N GLY A 68 -5.09 -23.05 -50.54
CA GLY A 68 -4.22 -23.73 -51.53
C GLY A 68 -2.73 -23.75 -51.18
N VAL A 69 -2.35 -23.36 -49.96
CA VAL A 69 -0.99 -23.57 -49.43
C VAL A 69 -0.91 -24.92 -48.75
N GLU A 70 -0.18 -25.86 -49.37
CA GLU A 70 0.15 -27.16 -48.77
C GLU A 70 1.60 -27.14 -48.26
N PRO A 71 1.86 -27.28 -46.94
CA PRO A 71 3.20 -27.17 -46.39
C PRO A 71 4.23 -28.13 -46.98
N SER A 72 3.82 -29.35 -47.37
CA SER A 72 4.72 -30.33 -47.99
C SER A 72 5.05 -30.04 -49.46
N GLU A 73 4.34 -29.11 -50.10
CA GLU A 73 4.50 -28.76 -51.52
C GLU A 73 5.06 -27.34 -51.71
N LEU A 74 5.68 -26.77 -50.68
CA LEU A 74 6.18 -25.39 -50.73
C LEU A 74 7.47 -25.24 -51.54
N VAL A 75 8.33 -26.25 -51.57
CA VAL A 75 9.58 -26.20 -52.34
C VAL A 75 9.24 -26.12 -53.82
N GLY A 76 9.83 -25.13 -54.51
CA GLY A 76 9.57 -24.82 -55.92
C GLY A 76 8.38 -23.88 -56.14
N ARG A 77 7.64 -23.48 -55.11
CA ARG A 77 6.60 -22.44 -55.21
C ARG A 77 7.16 -21.08 -54.84
N SER A 78 6.61 -20.02 -55.42
CA SER A 78 6.93 -18.64 -55.03
C SER A 78 6.42 -18.32 -53.62
N VAL A 79 7.20 -17.56 -52.83
CA VAL A 79 6.78 -17.02 -51.51
C VAL A 79 5.58 -16.07 -51.62
N ASP A 80 5.23 -15.63 -52.82
CA ASP A 80 4.06 -14.77 -53.07
C ASP A 80 2.76 -15.37 -52.56
N VAL A 81 2.66 -16.71 -52.46
CA VAL A 81 1.48 -17.42 -51.92
C VAL A 81 1.12 -16.99 -50.51
N PHE A 82 2.07 -16.41 -49.75
CA PHE A 82 1.88 -15.92 -48.40
C PHE A 82 1.54 -14.42 -48.31
N HIS A 83 1.63 -13.67 -49.41
CA HIS A 83 1.64 -12.21 -49.38
C HIS A 83 0.49 -11.60 -50.18
N LYS A 84 -0.24 -10.68 -49.54
CA LYS A 84 -1.31 -9.91 -50.22
C LYS A 84 -0.77 -8.99 -51.32
N ASN A 85 0.45 -8.48 -51.17
CA ASN A 85 1.12 -7.63 -52.17
C ASN A 85 2.49 -8.21 -52.56
N PRO A 86 2.53 -9.25 -53.42
CA PRO A 86 3.76 -9.91 -53.86
C PRO A 86 4.88 -8.97 -54.34
N ALA A 87 4.52 -7.89 -55.06
CA ALA A 87 5.48 -6.95 -55.61
C ALA A 87 6.32 -6.26 -54.52
N HIS A 88 5.72 -5.98 -53.36
CA HIS A 88 6.42 -5.38 -52.24
C HIS A 88 7.51 -6.32 -51.68
N GLN A 89 7.17 -7.58 -51.39
CA GLN A 89 8.13 -8.54 -50.86
C GLN A 89 9.22 -8.91 -51.87
N ARG A 90 8.87 -9.06 -53.15
CA ARG A 90 9.87 -9.23 -54.21
C ARG A 90 10.87 -8.07 -54.23
N GLY A 91 10.39 -6.83 -54.08
CA GLY A 91 11.26 -5.65 -53.98
C GLY A 91 12.19 -5.63 -52.77
N ILE A 92 11.82 -6.28 -51.67
CA ILE A 92 12.70 -6.48 -50.51
C ILE A 92 13.72 -7.59 -50.77
N LEU A 93 13.29 -8.70 -51.38
CA LEU A 93 14.12 -9.88 -51.61
C LEU A 93 15.26 -9.63 -52.61
N VAL A 94 15.05 -8.77 -53.62
CA VAL A 94 16.07 -8.44 -54.64
C VAL A 94 17.18 -7.51 -54.13
N ASP A 95 16.94 -6.78 -53.05
CA ASP A 95 17.86 -5.78 -52.51
C ASP A 95 18.43 -6.25 -51.15
N PRO A 96 19.61 -6.90 -51.14
CA PRO A 96 20.18 -7.45 -49.91
C PRO A 96 20.58 -6.36 -48.90
N SER A 97 20.68 -5.08 -49.29
CA SER A 97 20.96 -3.97 -48.36
C SER A 97 19.81 -3.71 -47.37
N ARG A 98 18.61 -4.23 -47.67
CA ARG A 98 17.44 -4.19 -46.79
C ARG A 98 17.45 -5.30 -45.73
N MET A 99 18.50 -6.14 -45.71
CA MET A 99 18.66 -7.25 -44.77
C MET A 99 19.87 -6.99 -43.85
N PRO A 100 19.82 -7.41 -42.56
CA PRO A 100 18.78 -8.20 -41.94
C PRO A 100 17.49 -7.41 -41.68
N TRP A 101 16.36 -8.04 -41.96
CA TRP A 101 15.04 -7.49 -41.65
C TRP A 101 14.38 -8.34 -40.57
N THR A 102 13.73 -7.72 -39.59
CA THR A 102 13.03 -8.43 -38.51
C THR A 102 11.69 -7.77 -38.27
N THR A 103 10.65 -8.58 -38.12
CA THR A 103 9.30 -8.09 -37.83
C THR A 103 8.51 -9.14 -37.07
N LYS A 104 7.52 -8.68 -36.31
CA LYS A 104 6.44 -9.55 -35.79
C LYS A 104 5.18 -9.27 -36.59
N ILE A 105 4.48 -10.32 -37.03
CA ILE A 105 3.21 -10.19 -37.75
C ILE A 105 2.11 -10.98 -37.05
N LYS A 106 0.87 -10.53 -37.20
CA LYS A 106 -0.31 -11.29 -36.78
C LYS A 106 -0.78 -12.17 -37.92
N LEU A 107 -1.01 -13.44 -37.61
CA LEU A 107 -1.66 -14.42 -38.48
C LEU A 107 -2.81 -15.03 -37.69
N GLY A 108 -4.02 -14.49 -37.85
CA GLY A 108 -5.15 -14.84 -36.99
C GLY A 108 -4.81 -14.59 -35.51
N PRO A 109 -4.99 -15.57 -34.61
CA PRO A 109 -4.62 -15.44 -33.20
C PRO A 109 -3.10 -15.52 -32.96
N GLU A 110 -2.34 -16.04 -33.93
CA GLU A 110 -0.91 -16.27 -33.78
C GLU A 110 -0.09 -15.01 -34.10
N THR A 111 1.00 -14.84 -33.37
CA THR A 111 2.03 -13.84 -33.64
C THR A 111 3.27 -14.57 -34.11
N LEU A 112 3.68 -14.30 -35.35
CA LEU A 112 4.89 -14.87 -35.92
C LEU A 112 6.01 -13.86 -35.77
N ASP A 113 7.17 -14.31 -35.29
CA ASP A 113 8.41 -13.56 -35.28
C ASP A 113 9.26 -13.97 -36.48
N LEU A 114 9.56 -13.03 -37.37
CA LEU A 114 10.22 -13.27 -38.64
C LEU A 114 11.54 -12.53 -38.68
N ARG A 115 12.57 -13.20 -39.18
CA ARG A 115 13.87 -12.61 -39.48
C ARG A 115 14.35 -13.09 -40.84
N VAL A 116 14.69 -12.15 -41.72
CA VAL A 116 15.21 -12.42 -43.07
C VAL A 116 16.66 -11.95 -43.15
N VAL A 117 17.53 -12.80 -43.69
CA VAL A 117 18.97 -12.55 -43.85
C VAL A 117 19.42 -12.91 -45.27
N ALA A 118 20.32 -12.11 -45.85
CA ALA A 118 20.93 -12.40 -47.14
C ALA A 118 22.09 -13.40 -46.99
N LEU A 119 22.08 -14.48 -47.77
CA LEU A 119 23.16 -15.45 -47.86
C LEU A 119 23.96 -15.24 -49.14
N TYR A 120 25.29 -15.29 -49.04
CA TYR A 120 26.22 -15.08 -50.14
C TYR A 120 26.97 -16.37 -50.45
N ASP A 121 27.27 -16.60 -51.73
CA ASP A 121 28.14 -17.70 -52.14
C ASP A 121 29.62 -17.37 -51.89
N ASN A 122 30.51 -18.33 -52.19
CA ASN A 122 31.95 -18.17 -52.02
C ASN A 122 32.57 -17.09 -52.93
N ALA A 123 31.85 -16.62 -53.95
CA ALA A 123 32.27 -15.52 -54.81
C ALA A 123 31.74 -14.15 -54.32
N GLY A 124 31.05 -14.11 -53.18
CA GLY A 124 30.44 -12.89 -52.61
C GLY A 124 29.16 -12.46 -53.30
N LYS A 125 28.58 -13.31 -54.16
CA LYS A 125 27.32 -13.01 -54.85
C LYS A 125 26.15 -13.43 -53.97
N TYR A 126 25.13 -12.57 -53.91
CA TYR A 126 23.90 -12.85 -53.19
C TYR A 126 23.17 -14.05 -53.80
N ALA A 127 23.10 -15.13 -53.03
CA ALA A 127 22.70 -16.46 -53.48
C ALA A 127 21.29 -16.84 -53.02
N ALA A 128 20.90 -16.50 -51.79
CA ALA A 128 19.61 -16.87 -51.23
C ALA A 128 19.15 -15.91 -50.14
N ALA A 129 17.85 -15.69 -50.03
CA ALA A 129 17.24 -15.07 -48.86
C ALA A 129 16.85 -16.16 -47.85
N MET A 130 17.35 -16.07 -46.62
CA MET A 130 16.99 -16.99 -45.54
C MET A 130 15.98 -16.34 -44.61
N LEU A 131 14.79 -16.93 -44.50
CA LEU A 131 13.81 -16.62 -43.48
C LEU A 131 13.95 -17.61 -42.32
N THR A 132 14.20 -17.08 -41.13
CA THR A 132 14.00 -17.80 -39.87
C THR A 132 12.78 -17.25 -39.17
N TRP A 133 11.90 -18.12 -38.66
CA TRP A 133 10.68 -17.68 -37.98
C TRP A 133 10.24 -18.60 -36.84
N SER A 134 9.37 -18.09 -35.97
CA SER A 134 8.78 -18.86 -34.87
C SER A 134 7.41 -18.32 -34.49
N VAL A 135 6.59 -19.14 -33.84
CA VAL A 135 5.32 -18.71 -33.23
C VAL A 135 5.63 -18.15 -31.84
N ALA A 136 5.47 -16.84 -31.68
CA ALA A 136 5.82 -16.09 -30.47
C ALA A 136 4.59 -15.66 -29.64
N THR A 137 3.38 -16.10 -30.00
CA THR A 137 2.10 -15.69 -29.40
C THR A 137 2.07 -15.82 -27.88
N LYS A 138 2.48 -16.99 -27.36
CA LYS A 138 2.49 -17.24 -25.91
C LYS A 138 3.39 -16.25 -25.19
N LEU A 139 4.58 -16.00 -25.73
CA LEU A 139 5.53 -15.06 -25.14
C LEU A 139 4.99 -13.63 -25.15
N VAL A 140 4.49 -13.17 -26.30
CA VAL A 140 3.92 -11.82 -26.45
C VAL A 140 2.76 -11.61 -25.47
N ASN A 141 1.80 -12.54 -25.44
CA ASN A 141 0.64 -12.45 -24.54
C ASN A 141 1.04 -12.51 -23.06
N SER A 142 2.09 -13.26 -22.71
CA SER A 142 2.62 -13.32 -21.34
C SER A 142 3.26 -12.00 -20.93
N VAL A 143 4.01 -11.35 -21.82
CA VAL A 143 4.62 -10.03 -21.56
C VAL A 143 3.51 -8.99 -21.37
N GLU A 144 2.54 -8.91 -22.29
CA GLU A 144 1.42 -7.96 -22.19
C GLU A 144 0.61 -8.18 -20.89
N ARG A 145 0.34 -9.44 -20.52
CA ARG A 145 -0.34 -9.77 -19.27
C ARG A 145 0.46 -9.34 -18.06
N PHE A 146 1.77 -9.57 -18.07
CA PHE A 146 2.66 -9.20 -16.99
C PHE A 146 2.70 -7.68 -16.81
N GLU A 147 2.86 -6.92 -17.89
CA GLU A 147 2.82 -5.45 -17.89
C GLU A 147 1.52 -4.91 -17.30
N ARG A 148 0.38 -5.48 -17.71
CA ARG A 148 -0.93 -5.09 -17.16
C ARG A 148 -1.02 -5.35 -15.65
N ILE A 149 -0.68 -6.56 -15.20
CA ILE A 149 -0.79 -6.94 -13.78
C ILE A 149 0.16 -6.09 -12.92
N THR A 150 1.38 -5.85 -13.40
CA THR A 150 2.35 -5.02 -12.67
C THR A 150 1.89 -3.57 -12.58
N SER A 151 1.35 -3.00 -13.67
CA SER A 151 0.78 -1.65 -13.64
C SER A 151 -0.40 -1.53 -12.66
N GLU A 152 -1.31 -2.50 -12.64
CA GLU A 152 -2.43 -2.55 -11.69
C GLU A 152 -1.93 -2.64 -10.24
N ALA A 153 -0.95 -3.49 -9.98
CA ALA A 153 -0.35 -3.65 -8.65
C ALA A 153 0.36 -2.37 -8.17
N PHE A 154 1.13 -1.70 -9.02
CA PHE A 154 1.78 -0.44 -8.67
C PHE A 154 0.77 0.68 -8.41
N SER A 155 -0.32 0.75 -9.17
CA SER A 155 -1.39 1.72 -8.92
C SER A 155 -2.05 1.47 -7.57
N ALA A 156 -2.39 0.22 -7.25
CA ALA A 156 -2.99 -0.15 -5.97
C ALA A 156 -2.04 0.14 -4.80
N LEU A 157 -0.75 -0.14 -4.97
CA LEU A 157 0.29 0.18 -3.99
C LEU A 157 0.42 1.69 -3.77
N GLY A 158 0.37 2.49 -4.85
CA GLY A 158 0.39 3.95 -4.77
C GLY A 158 -0.75 4.50 -3.92
N THR A 159 -1.99 4.05 -4.18
CA THR A 159 -3.16 4.43 -3.38
C THR A 159 -3.01 4.05 -1.91
N ALA A 160 -2.54 2.82 -1.62
CA ALA A 160 -2.35 2.37 -0.25
C ALA A 160 -1.29 3.19 0.51
N VAL A 161 -0.22 3.62 -0.18
CA VAL A 161 0.81 4.49 0.40
C VAL A 161 0.26 5.89 0.70
N ASP A 162 -0.55 6.46 -0.20
CA ASP A 162 -1.20 7.76 0.02
C ASP A 162 -2.19 7.70 1.20
N ASP A 163 -2.98 6.63 1.31
CA ASP A 163 -3.88 6.39 2.43
C ASP A 163 -3.14 6.23 3.77
N LEU A 164 -2.01 5.53 3.77
CA LEU A 164 -1.16 5.39 4.94
C LEU A 164 -0.56 6.74 5.35
N ARG A 165 -0.08 7.53 4.40
CA ARG A 165 0.46 8.88 4.64
C ARG A 165 -0.61 9.81 5.23
N SER A 166 -1.81 9.79 4.68
CA SER A 166 -2.96 10.54 5.20
C SER A 166 -3.32 10.11 6.62
N SER A 167 -3.37 8.81 6.88
CA SER A 167 -3.68 8.26 8.20
C SER A 167 -2.61 8.59 9.25
N SER A 168 -1.33 8.55 8.87
CA SER A 168 -0.21 8.95 9.74
C SER A 168 -0.23 10.44 10.08
N THR A 169 -0.59 11.29 9.10
CA THR A 169 -0.74 12.74 9.32
C THR A 169 -1.85 13.02 10.32
N ARG A 170 -3.04 12.43 10.10
CA ARG A 170 -4.18 12.55 11.04
C ARG A 170 -3.86 12.02 12.44
N MET A 171 -3.07 10.96 12.53
CA MET A 171 -2.62 10.42 13.82
C MET A 171 -1.73 11.42 14.55
N SER A 172 -0.80 12.08 13.86
CA SER A 172 0.06 13.10 14.46
C SER A 172 -0.75 14.30 14.93
N GLU A 173 -1.68 14.81 14.10
CA GLU A 173 -2.59 15.90 14.48
C GLU A 173 -3.44 15.53 15.71
N THR A 174 -3.94 14.30 15.76
CA THR A 174 -4.73 13.81 16.91
C THR A 174 -3.88 13.70 18.18
N ALA A 175 -2.63 13.23 18.05
CA ALA A 175 -1.70 13.13 19.16
C ALA A 175 -1.35 14.52 19.74
N GLU A 176 -1.06 15.50 18.86
CA GLU A 176 -0.82 16.89 19.27
C GLU A 176 -2.04 17.49 19.99
N ALA A 177 -3.23 17.31 19.43
CA ALA A 177 -4.47 17.76 20.05
C ALA A 177 -4.71 17.09 21.42
N SER A 178 -4.39 15.81 21.58
CA SER A 178 -4.48 15.09 22.85
C SER A 178 -3.52 15.65 23.90
N THR A 179 -2.27 15.91 23.53
CA THR A 179 -1.27 16.54 24.42
C THR A 179 -1.73 17.93 24.87
N HIS A 180 -2.28 18.74 23.96
CA HIS A 180 -2.83 20.05 24.32
C HIS A 180 -3.99 19.94 25.33
N ARG A 181 -4.93 19.01 25.11
CA ARG A 181 -6.04 18.77 26.04
C ARG A 181 -5.56 18.26 27.40
N ALA A 182 -4.57 17.36 27.42
CA ALA A 182 -4.00 16.86 28.66
C ALA A 182 -3.34 17.99 29.48
N THR A 183 -2.62 18.89 28.82
CA THR A 183 -2.00 20.05 29.46
C THR A 183 -3.06 21.00 30.04
N ALA A 184 -4.11 21.31 29.27
CA ALA A 184 -5.21 22.14 29.77
C ALA A 184 -5.95 21.50 30.95
N SER A 185 -6.16 20.17 30.91
CA SER A 185 -6.78 19.44 32.02
C SER A 185 -5.89 19.44 33.27
N ALA A 186 -4.57 19.33 33.12
CA ALA A 186 -3.63 19.40 34.24
C ALA A 186 -3.69 20.78 34.92
N ALA A 187 -3.68 21.85 34.12
CA ALA A 187 -3.83 23.22 34.64
C ALA A 187 -5.15 23.42 35.40
N GLY A 188 -6.27 22.92 34.85
CA GLY A 188 -7.57 22.98 35.54
C GLY A 188 -7.61 22.16 36.84
N ALA A 189 -6.89 21.04 36.89
CA ALA A 189 -6.76 20.25 38.12
C ALA A 189 -5.93 20.98 39.19
N GLU A 190 -4.82 21.64 38.80
CA GLU A 190 -4.03 22.48 39.70
C GLU A 190 -4.87 23.62 40.28
N GLU A 191 -5.66 24.32 39.45
CA GLU A 191 -6.58 25.36 39.90
C GLU A 191 -7.63 24.83 40.89
N ALA A 192 -8.21 23.66 40.60
CA ALA A 192 -9.17 23.02 41.49
C ALA A 192 -8.53 22.65 42.84
N THR A 193 -7.29 22.16 42.86
CA THR A 193 -6.56 21.87 44.11
C THR A 193 -6.37 23.14 44.94
N VAL A 194 -5.94 24.25 44.32
CA VAL A 194 -5.81 25.55 45.01
C VAL A 194 -7.14 26.02 45.59
N ASN A 195 -8.24 25.84 44.87
CA ASN A 195 -9.58 26.17 45.36
C ASN A 195 -9.97 25.30 46.56
N VAL A 196 -9.67 23.99 46.53
CA VAL A 196 -9.92 23.08 47.67
C VAL A 196 -9.09 23.47 48.90
N GLU A 197 -7.82 23.85 48.72
CA GLU A 197 -6.98 24.36 49.81
C GLU A 197 -7.54 25.65 50.42
N THR A 198 -8.03 26.57 49.57
CA THR A 198 -8.67 27.81 50.01
C THR A 198 -9.93 27.54 50.81
N VAL A 199 -10.77 26.60 50.35
CA VAL A 199 -11.98 26.18 51.08
C VAL A 199 -11.61 25.53 52.41
N ALA A 200 -10.57 24.68 52.44
CA ALA A 200 -10.11 24.05 53.68
C ALA A 200 -9.66 25.10 54.71
N ALA A 201 -8.93 26.13 54.28
CA ALA A 201 -8.53 27.24 55.13
C ALA A 201 -9.75 28.00 55.69
N ALA A 202 -10.76 28.29 54.84
CA ALA A 202 -12.00 28.92 55.27
C ALA A 202 -12.77 28.06 56.29
N VAL A 203 -12.79 26.74 56.12
CA VAL A 203 -13.39 25.80 57.08
C VAL A 203 -12.65 25.81 58.41
N GLN A 204 -11.31 25.88 58.42
CA GLN A 204 -10.53 26.00 59.65
C GLN A 204 -10.81 27.33 60.39
N GLU A 205 -10.97 28.43 59.66
CA GLU A 205 -11.33 29.73 60.24
C GLU A 205 -12.75 29.73 60.82
N LEU A 206 -13.69 29.03 60.16
CA LEU A 206 -15.04 28.82 60.67
C LEU A 206 -15.05 27.98 61.95
N ASP A 207 -14.27 26.91 62.03
CA ASP A 207 -14.17 26.07 63.24
C ASP A 207 -13.62 26.88 64.44
N SER A 208 -12.58 27.67 64.21
CA SER A 208 -12.05 28.61 65.21
C SER A 208 -13.11 29.63 65.67
N SER A 209 -13.89 30.17 64.72
CA SER A 209 -14.96 31.13 65.02
C SER A 209 -16.08 30.50 65.84
N ILE A 210 -16.46 29.25 65.53
CA ILE A 210 -17.45 28.48 66.29
C ILE A 210 -16.96 28.22 67.72
N GLY A 211 -15.68 27.86 67.88
CA GLY A 211 -15.06 27.67 69.19
C GLY A 211 -15.12 28.95 70.05
N GLU A 212 -14.85 30.11 69.45
CA GLU A 212 -14.94 31.39 70.14
C GLU A 212 -16.38 31.76 70.51
N ILE A 213 -17.34 31.57 69.59
CA ILE A 213 -18.77 31.79 69.84
C ILE A 213 -19.25 30.91 71.01
N ALA A 214 -18.85 29.64 71.04
CA ALA A 214 -19.19 28.73 72.14
C ALA A 214 -18.65 29.24 73.48
N ARG A 215 -17.39 29.68 73.53
CA ARG A 215 -16.78 30.27 74.72
C ARG A 215 -17.52 31.54 75.17
N GLN A 216 -17.89 32.40 74.23
CA GLN A 216 -18.64 33.65 74.50
C GLN A 216 -20.05 33.37 75.03
N ALA A 217 -20.71 32.33 74.52
CA ALA A 217 -22.03 31.87 74.97
C ALA A 217 -21.99 31.30 76.40
N THR A 218 -20.95 30.53 76.74
CA THR A 218 -20.73 30.04 78.12
C THR A 218 -20.54 31.18 79.10
N ASN A 219 -19.63 32.13 78.79
CA ASN A 219 -19.39 33.31 79.64
C ASN A 219 -20.67 34.15 79.83
N SER A 220 -21.46 34.34 78.76
CA SER A 220 -22.75 35.05 78.86
C SER A 220 -23.74 34.33 79.77
N SER A 221 -23.75 32.99 79.75
CA SER A 221 -24.59 32.16 80.61
C SER A 221 -24.18 32.26 82.08
N GLU A 222 -22.87 32.30 82.37
CA GLU A 222 -22.33 32.52 83.73
C GLU A 222 -22.72 33.89 84.28
N ILE A 223 -22.52 34.97 83.50
CA ILE A 223 -22.93 36.33 83.88
C ILE A 223 -24.44 36.39 84.16
N ALA A 224 -25.26 35.76 83.31
CA ALA A 224 -26.71 35.71 83.52
C ALA A 224 -27.08 34.97 84.81
N ALA A 225 -26.38 33.88 85.14
CA ALA A 225 -26.58 33.13 86.38
C ALA A 225 -26.18 33.96 87.62
N GLU A 226 -25.05 34.67 87.56
CA GLU A 226 -24.61 35.59 88.62
C GLU A 226 -25.62 36.74 88.83
N ALA A 227 -26.09 37.36 87.75
CA ALA A 227 -27.10 38.42 87.81
C ALA A 227 -28.40 37.92 88.45
N MET A 228 -28.84 36.71 88.11
CA MET A 228 -30.00 36.06 88.73
C MET A 228 -29.79 35.79 90.23
N ALA A 229 -28.59 35.38 90.63
CA ALA A 229 -28.26 35.19 92.05
C ALA A 229 -28.30 36.53 92.81
N LYS A 230 -27.72 37.59 92.25
CA LYS A 230 -27.74 38.95 92.81
C LYS A 230 -29.16 39.50 92.95
N ALA A 231 -30.01 39.25 91.94
CA ALA A 231 -31.42 39.64 91.97
C ALA A 231 -32.19 38.91 93.09
N ARG A 232 -31.92 37.60 93.31
CA ARG A 232 -32.50 36.83 94.42
C ARG A 232 -32.06 37.34 95.79
N GLU A 233 -30.76 37.65 95.95
CA GLU A 233 -30.21 38.28 97.16
C GLU A 233 -30.92 39.60 97.45
N THR A 234 -31.01 40.48 96.43
CA THR A 234 -31.70 41.76 96.52
C THR A 234 -33.17 41.57 96.94
N ASN A 235 -33.87 40.60 96.33
CA ASN A 235 -35.26 40.30 96.67
C ASN A 235 -35.41 39.81 98.13
N SER A 236 -34.45 39.04 98.64
CA SER A 236 -34.40 38.63 100.05
C SER A 236 -34.18 39.83 100.98
N THR A 237 -33.25 40.73 100.65
CA THR A 237 -33.01 41.96 101.42
C THR A 237 -34.25 42.87 101.44
N VAL A 238 -34.91 43.05 100.30
CA VAL A 238 -36.17 43.81 100.20
C VAL A 238 -37.27 43.15 101.05
N GLY A 239 -37.36 41.82 101.03
CA GLY A 239 -38.28 41.06 101.89
C GLY A 239 -38.02 41.28 103.39
N ALA A 240 -36.76 41.18 103.82
CA ALA A 240 -36.37 41.44 105.22
C ALA A 240 -36.64 42.89 105.64
N LEU A 241 -36.37 43.86 104.76
CA LEU A 241 -36.69 45.27 104.98
C LEU A 241 -38.20 45.51 105.12
N SER A 242 -39.02 44.83 104.32
CA SER A 242 -40.48 44.88 104.42
C SER A 242 -40.96 44.31 105.77
N GLU A 243 -40.38 43.21 106.23
CA GLU A 243 -40.71 42.62 107.53
C GLU A 243 -40.32 43.56 108.69
N ALA A 244 -39.11 44.12 108.66
CA ALA A 244 -38.65 45.11 109.63
C ALA A 244 -39.58 46.34 109.67
N SER A 245 -39.96 46.87 108.50
CA SER A 245 -40.89 48.00 108.38
C SER A 245 -42.27 47.66 108.97
N THR A 246 -42.76 46.43 108.77
CA THR A 246 -44.01 45.95 109.37
C THR A 246 -43.93 45.88 110.90
N ARG A 247 -42.80 45.41 111.45
CA ARG A 247 -42.56 45.39 112.91
C ARG A 247 -42.52 46.82 113.48
N ILE A 248 -41.84 47.75 112.81
CA ILE A 248 -41.84 49.17 113.17
C ILE A 248 -43.27 49.71 113.17
N GLY A 249 -44.06 49.42 112.12
CA GLY A 249 -45.47 49.79 112.05
C GLY A 249 -46.30 49.27 113.24
N LYS A 250 -46.09 48.01 113.66
CA LYS A 250 -46.72 47.45 114.86
C LYS A 250 -46.33 48.19 116.14
N VAL A 251 -45.05 48.56 116.29
CA VAL A 251 -44.57 49.33 117.46
C VAL A 251 -45.15 50.74 117.46
N VAL A 252 -45.19 51.41 116.30
CA VAL A 252 -45.82 52.74 116.16
C VAL A 252 -47.31 52.68 116.52
N GLY A 253 -48.02 51.65 116.08
CA GLY A 253 -49.42 51.41 116.49
C GLY A 253 -49.56 51.23 118.01
N LEU A 254 -48.72 50.41 118.63
CA LEU A 254 -48.68 50.23 120.09
C LEU A 254 -48.39 51.54 120.85
N ILE A 255 -47.50 52.38 120.34
CA ILE A 255 -47.22 53.71 120.91
C ILE A 255 -48.44 54.62 120.79
N GLN A 256 -49.13 54.60 119.64
CA GLN A 256 -50.37 55.35 119.45
C GLN A 256 -51.47 54.89 120.42
N ASP A 257 -51.61 53.58 120.64
CA ASP A 257 -52.56 53.02 121.60
C ASP A 257 -52.24 53.43 123.06
N ILE A 258 -50.96 53.40 123.47
CA ILE A 258 -50.52 53.86 124.80
C ILE A 258 -50.77 55.36 124.98
N ALA A 259 -50.45 56.17 123.97
CA ALA A 259 -50.66 57.62 124.00
C ALA A 259 -52.15 58.00 124.06
N ALA A 260 -53.05 57.16 123.54
CA ALA A 260 -54.50 57.33 123.66
C ALA A 260 -55.07 56.87 125.02
N GLN A 261 -54.28 56.19 125.85
CA GLN A 261 -54.67 55.65 127.16
C GLN A 261 -54.30 56.55 128.34
N THR A 262 -53.74 57.73 128.07
CA THR A 262 -53.51 58.86 128.98
C THR A 262 -54.30 60.07 128.53
#